data_AF-A0A241VYC2-F1
#
_entry.id   AF-A0A241VYC2-F1
#
_cell.length_a   1.000
_cell.length_b   1.000
_cell.length_c   1.000
_cell.angle_alpha   90.00
_cell.angle_beta   90.00
_cell.angle_gamma   90.00
#
_symmetry.space_group_name_H-M   'P 1'
#
loop_
_entity.id
_entity.type
_entity.pdbx_description
1 polymer ?
#
loop_
_entity_poly.entity_id
_entity_poly.type
_entity_poly.pdbx_seq_one_letter_code
_entity_poly.pdbx_strand_id
1 'polypeptide(L)'
;MALKVEIQKSENISLWKEYKDEEGNVLAEFKIRGQSYKPYRVALERAQNQVAHKGYDVPMARADDKLYHELLLEATACHLIEDWKGVVFIEDGQEVEQTYSAENATKLLNMGDIGVAIWGFVMSHAEKIQNEADQVKADILGKSQPSINGTAQTSGRRSTKRNNSKR
;
A
#
# COMPACT_ATOMS: atom_id res chain seq x y z
N MET A 1 -34.07 -16.79 0.35
CA MET A 1 -33.27 -15.70 -0.27
C MET A 1 -31.84 -15.85 0.23
N ALA A 2 -30.84 -15.69 -0.62
CA ALA A 2 -29.43 -15.83 -0.22
C ALA A 2 -28.62 -14.65 -0.74
N LEU A 3 -27.86 -14.00 0.15
CA LEU A 3 -26.93 -12.95 -0.21
C LEU A 3 -25.71 -13.60 -0.89
N LYS A 4 -25.53 -13.37 -2.19
CA LYS A 4 -24.31 -13.76 -2.91
C LYS A 4 -23.33 -12.60 -2.86
N VAL A 5 -22.17 -12.84 -2.27
CA VAL A 5 -21.07 -11.87 -2.17
C VAL A 5 -19.87 -12.48 -2.90
N GLU A 6 -19.26 -11.70 -3.79
CA GLU A 6 -18.00 -12.08 -4.44
C GLU A 6 -16.83 -11.67 -3.55
N ILE A 7 -15.99 -12.62 -3.17
CA ILE A 7 -14.83 -12.38 -2.30
C ILE A 7 -13.67 -11.95 -3.17
N GLN A 8 -13.35 -10.65 -3.17
CA GLN A 8 -12.11 -10.15 -3.77
C GLN A 8 -10.95 -10.41 -2.82
N LYS A 9 -9.97 -11.23 -3.25
CA LYS A 9 -8.69 -11.34 -2.55
C LYS A 9 -7.95 -10.02 -2.71
N SER A 10 -7.48 -9.43 -1.60
CA SER A 10 -6.58 -8.29 -1.66
C SER A 10 -5.29 -8.71 -2.34
N GLU A 11 -4.98 -8.13 -3.50
CA GLU A 11 -3.65 -8.26 -4.07
C GLU A 11 -2.67 -7.48 -3.20
N ASN A 12 -1.66 -8.16 -2.68
CA ASN A 12 -0.56 -7.48 -2.00
C ASN A 12 0.30 -6.84 -3.08
N ILE A 13 0.19 -5.52 -3.23
CA ILE A 13 0.93 -4.79 -4.25
C ILE A 13 2.25 -4.34 -3.63
N SER A 14 3.33 -4.72 -4.30
CA SER A 14 4.69 -4.47 -3.88
C SER A 14 5.56 -4.16 -5.09
N LEU A 15 6.29 -3.05 -5.06
CA LEU A 15 7.08 -2.56 -6.19
C LEU A 15 8.50 -2.20 -5.76
N TRP A 16 9.48 -2.51 -6.62
CA TRP A 16 10.85 -2.02 -6.47
C TRP A 16 10.92 -0.52 -6.75
N LYS A 17 11.63 0.21 -5.89
CA LYS A 17 11.88 1.64 -6.00
C LYS A 17 13.35 1.94 -5.70
N GLU A 18 13.94 2.78 -6.55
CA GLU A 18 15.33 3.21 -6.44
C GLU A 18 15.45 4.36 -5.43
N TYR A 19 16.32 4.21 -4.45
CA TYR A 19 16.74 5.27 -3.55
C TYR A 19 17.98 5.95 -4.13
N LYS A 20 17.90 7.27 -4.34
CA LYS A 20 18.91 8.05 -5.05
C LYS A 20 19.48 9.18 -4.20
N ASP A 21 20.72 9.56 -4.48
CA ASP A 21 21.30 10.79 -3.96
C ASP A 21 20.79 12.04 -4.69
N GLU A 22 21.29 13.22 -4.29
CA GLU A 22 20.93 14.51 -4.91
C GLU A 22 21.40 14.63 -6.37
N GLU A 23 22.40 13.83 -6.78
CA GLU A 23 22.94 13.80 -8.14
C GLU A 23 22.18 12.82 -9.05
N GLY A 24 21.31 12.00 -8.48
CA GLY A 24 20.50 10.99 -9.18
C GLY A 24 21.16 9.62 -9.28
N ASN A 25 22.28 9.38 -8.61
CA ASN A 25 22.91 8.07 -8.55
C ASN A 25 22.09 7.13 -7.67
N VAL A 26 21.89 5.89 -8.12
CA VAL A 26 21.16 4.87 -7.35
C VAL A 26 22.07 4.35 -6.25
N LEU A 27 21.67 4.57 -4.99
CA LEU A 27 22.38 4.07 -3.82
C LEU A 27 21.86 2.70 -3.39
N ALA A 28 20.54 2.48 -3.48
CA ALA A 28 19.91 1.22 -3.09
C ALA A 28 18.58 1.03 -3.81
N GLU A 29 18.05 -0.19 -3.81
CA GLU A 29 16.68 -0.50 -4.24
C GLU A 29 15.88 -1.08 -3.08
N PHE A 30 14.65 -0.63 -2.89
CA PHE A 30 13.74 -1.18 -1.90
C PHE A 30 12.49 -1.73 -2.57
N LYS A 31 12.09 -2.95 -2.23
CA LYS A 31 10.80 -3.52 -2.60
C LYS A 31 9.78 -3.10 -1.55
N ILE A 32 8.85 -2.23 -1.92
CA ILE A 32 7.95 -1.53 -0.98
C ILE A 32 6.51 -1.97 -1.21
N ARG A 33 5.79 -2.28 -0.13
CA ARG A 33 4.36 -2.61 -0.11
C ARG A 33 3.49 -1.36 0.03
N GLY A 34 2.24 -1.45 -0.44
CA GLY A 34 1.22 -0.42 -0.19
C GLY A 34 0.87 -0.27 1.29
N GLN A 35 0.57 0.95 1.74
CA GLN A 35 0.31 1.25 3.16
C GLN A 35 -0.94 0.56 3.74
N SER A 36 -1.89 0.10 2.91
CA SER A 36 -3.03 -0.68 3.42
C SER A 36 -2.67 -2.14 3.73
N TYR A 37 -1.41 -2.54 3.58
CA TYR A 37 -0.95 -3.88 3.94
C TYR A 37 -1.33 -4.22 5.39
N LYS A 38 -2.16 -5.25 5.55
CA LYS A 38 -2.81 -5.54 6.84
C LYS A 38 -1.82 -5.70 8.00
N PRO A 39 -0.71 -6.43 7.88
CA PRO A 39 0.29 -6.52 8.96
C PRO A 39 0.83 -5.15 9.39
N TYR A 40 1.11 -4.25 8.45
CA TYR A 40 1.55 -2.89 8.77
C TYR A 40 0.49 -2.13 9.58
N ARG A 41 -0.77 -2.16 9.15
CA ARG A 41 -1.89 -1.56 9.88
C ARG A 41 -2.04 -2.10 11.30
N VAL A 42 -1.95 -3.43 11.46
CA VAL A 42 -2.03 -4.07 12.78
C VAL A 42 -0.85 -3.63 13.67
N ALA A 43 0.34 -3.46 13.10
CA ALA A 43 1.49 -2.95 13.85
C ALA A 43 1.27 -1.50 14.31
N LEU A 44 0.69 -0.63 13.47
CA LEU A 44 0.32 0.73 13.86
C LEU A 44 -0.71 0.76 14.99
N GLU A 45 -1.75 -0.06 14.89
CA GLU A 45 -2.78 -0.19 15.93
C GLU A 45 -2.15 -0.66 17.26
N ARG A 46 -1.19 -1.61 17.22
CA ARG A 46 -0.44 -2.05 18.39
C ARG A 46 0.44 -0.94 18.98
N ALA A 47 1.14 -0.18 18.14
CA ALA A 47 1.96 0.94 18.58
C ALA A 47 1.12 2.01 19.29
N GLN A 48 -0.04 2.35 18.74
CA GLN A 48 -0.98 3.29 19.35
C GLN A 48 -1.53 2.77 20.68
N ASN A 49 -1.94 1.50 20.74
CA ASN A 49 -2.43 0.88 21.97
C ASN A 49 -1.38 0.86 23.08
N GLN A 50 -0.11 0.65 22.74
CA GLN A 50 0.99 0.68 23.70
C GLN A 50 1.13 2.06 24.35
N VAL A 51 1.05 3.13 23.57
CA VAL A 51 1.08 4.51 24.09
C VAL A 51 -0.14 4.78 24.97
N ALA A 52 -1.34 4.40 24.52
CA ALA A 52 -2.57 4.59 25.29
C ALA A 52 -2.56 3.83 26.62
N HIS A 53 -1.99 2.62 26.66
CA HIS A 53 -1.92 1.79 27.86
C HIS A 53 -0.88 2.28 28.88
N LYS A 54 0.30 2.75 28.42
CA LYS A 54 1.35 3.26 29.32
C LYS A 54 0.98 4.60 29.97
N GLY A 55 0.07 5.35 29.37
CA GLY A 55 -0.32 6.68 29.87
C GLY A 55 0.77 7.73 29.64
N TYR A 56 0.62 8.89 30.29
CA TYR A 56 1.48 10.07 30.10
C TYR A 56 2.37 10.40 31.31
N ASP A 57 2.56 9.44 32.22
CA ASP A 57 3.36 9.64 33.45
C ASP A 57 4.86 9.54 33.14
N VAL A 58 5.44 10.68 32.72
CA VAL A 58 6.85 10.78 32.30
C VAL A 58 7.84 10.23 33.34
N PRO A 59 7.69 10.49 34.65
CA PRO A 59 8.52 9.88 35.69
C PRO A 59 8.57 8.33 35.73
N MET A 60 7.57 7.64 35.18
CA MET A 60 7.51 6.17 35.17
C MET A 60 8.25 5.54 33.97
N ALA A 61 8.82 6.36 33.08
CA ALA A 61 9.55 5.89 31.90
C ALA A 61 10.75 5.02 32.29
N ARG A 62 10.94 3.94 31.53
CA ARG A 62 12.01 2.95 31.71
C ARG A 62 12.94 2.95 30.50
N ALA A 63 14.15 2.41 30.69
CA ALA A 63 15.16 2.34 29.63
C ALA A 63 14.74 1.43 28.46
N ASP A 64 13.84 0.48 28.68
CA ASP A 64 13.28 -0.42 27.68
C ASP A 64 11.99 0.11 27.03
N ASP A 65 11.52 1.30 27.43
CA ASP A 65 10.35 1.92 26.82
C ASP A 65 10.70 2.49 25.45
N LYS A 66 10.11 1.89 24.41
CA LYS A 66 10.17 2.44 23.05
C LYS A 66 9.36 3.71 22.91
N LEU A 67 9.95 4.70 22.24
CA LEU A 67 9.29 5.92 21.80
C LEU A 67 8.29 5.60 20.69
N TYR A 68 7.24 6.41 20.57
CA TYR A 68 6.20 6.15 19.57
C TYR A 68 6.77 6.13 18.13
N HIS A 69 7.71 7.03 17.81
CA HIS A 69 8.32 7.06 16.49
C HIS A 69 9.20 5.83 16.21
N GLU A 70 9.87 5.25 17.22
CA GLU A 70 10.61 3.99 17.06
C GLU A 70 9.66 2.84 16.70
N LEU A 71 8.47 2.80 17.31
CA LEU A 71 7.43 1.83 16.96
C LEU A 71 6.92 2.02 15.52
N LEU A 72 6.82 3.27 15.05
CA LEU A 72 6.45 3.56 13.67
C LEU A 72 7.54 3.14 12.68
N LEU A 73 8.80 3.40 13.00
CA LEU A 73 9.96 2.98 12.21
C LEU A 73 10.03 1.46 12.13
N GLU A 74 9.85 0.75 13.26
CA GLU A 74 9.79 -0.71 13.32
C GLU A 74 8.64 -1.29 12.49
N ALA A 75 7.45 -0.69 12.58
CA ALA A 75 6.31 -1.11 11.77
C ALA A 75 6.62 -0.99 10.28
N THR A 76 7.22 0.12 9.85
CA THR A 76 7.63 0.34 8.45
C THR A 76 8.71 -0.65 8.03
N ALA A 77 9.76 -0.82 8.84
CA ALA A 77 10.84 -1.77 8.60
C ALA A 77 10.35 -3.20 8.41
N CYS A 78 9.47 -3.67 9.31
CA CYS A 78 9.03 -5.06 9.33
C CYS A 78 7.93 -5.38 8.30
N HIS A 79 7.17 -4.39 7.84
CA HIS A 79 5.94 -4.65 7.10
C HIS A 79 5.80 -3.88 5.79
N LEU A 80 6.38 -2.70 5.63
CA LEU A 80 6.34 -1.97 4.35
C LEU A 80 7.53 -2.31 3.46
N ILE A 81 8.69 -2.59 4.04
CA ILE A 81 9.81 -3.14 3.28
C ILE A 81 9.56 -4.65 3.12
N GLU A 82 9.59 -5.12 1.88
CA GLU A 82 9.52 -6.54 1.54
C GLU A 82 10.90 -7.15 1.31
N ASP A 83 11.77 -6.38 0.68
CA ASP A 83 13.13 -6.76 0.30
C ASP A 83 13.94 -5.51 -0.05
N TRP A 84 15.26 -5.64 -0.22
CA TRP A 84 16.13 -4.57 -0.70
C TRP A 84 17.38 -5.09 -1.42
N LYS A 85 18.14 -4.18 -2.04
CA LYS A 85 19.49 -4.42 -2.59
C LYS A 85 20.38 -3.20 -2.39
N GLY A 86 21.69 -3.42 -2.28
CA GLY A 86 22.67 -2.33 -2.17
C GLY A 86 22.72 -1.67 -0.79
N VAL A 87 22.15 -2.31 0.24
CA VAL A 87 22.25 -1.84 1.62
C VAL A 87 23.50 -2.42 2.25
N VAL A 88 24.44 -1.55 2.65
CA VAL A 88 25.69 -1.92 3.31
C VAL A 88 25.72 -1.26 4.68
N PHE A 89 26.06 -2.04 5.71
CA PHE A 89 26.30 -1.49 7.05
C PHE A 89 27.81 -1.37 7.29
N ILE A 90 28.20 -0.29 7.96
CA ILE A 90 29.56 -0.11 8.46
C ILE A 90 29.55 -0.48 9.94
N GLU A 91 30.06 -1.66 10.27
CA GLU A 91 30.14 -2.17 11.65
C GLU A 91 31.59 -2.43 11.99
N ASP A 92 32.08 -1.85 13.09
CA ASP A 92 33.49 -1.94 13.51
C ASP A 92 34.50 -1.56 12.39
N GLY A 93 34.09 -0.64 11.51
CA GLY A 93 34.88 -0.17 10.36
C GLY A 93 34.91 -1.13 9.17
N GLN A 94 34.11 -2.20 9.17
CA GLN A 94 33.94 -3.11 8.04
C GLN A 94 32.60 -2.85 7.33
N GLU A 95 32.68 -2.75 6.02
CA GLU A 95 31.51 -2.69 5.13
C GLU A 95 30.99 -4.11 4.88
N VAL A 96 29.76 -4.37 5.30
CA VAL A 96 29.08 -5.65 5.08
C VAL A 96 27.77 -5.41 4.37
N GLU A 97 27.61 -5.99 3.19
CA GLU A 97 26.33 -5.99 2.48
C GLU A 97 25.30 -6.82 3.25
N GLN A 98 24.14 -6.22 3.50
CA GLN A 98 23.08 -6.82 4.29
C GLN A 98 21.94 -7.26 3.39
N THR A 99 21.49 -8.48 3.59
CA THR A 99 20.20 -8.92 3.06
C THR A 99 19.06 -8.42 3.94
N TYR A 100 17.88 -8.33 3.34
CA TYR A 100 16.70 -7.95 4.08
C TYR A 100 16.37 -9.00 5.15
N SER A 101 16.22 -8.52 6.38
CA SER A 101 15.60 -9.22 7.50
C SER A 101 14.87 -8.18 8.35
N ALA A 102 13.87 -8.57 9.14
CA ALA A 102 13.16 -7.64 10.01
C ALA A 102 14.11 -6.97 11.03
N GLU A 103 15.13 -7.71 11.49
CA GLU A 103 16.16 -7.21 12.41
C GLU A 103 17.06 -6.18 11.72
N ASN A 104 17.57 -6.50 10.52
CA ASN A 104 18.39 -5.58 9.75
C ASN A 104 17.60 -4.34 9.33
N ALA A 105 16.33 -4.48 8.95
CA ALA A 105 15.48 -3.35 8.57
C ALA A 105 15.20 -2.43 9.76
N THR A 106 14.99 -3.01 10.94
CA THR A 106 14.85 -2.25 12.18
C THR A 106 16.16 -1.52 12.51
N LYS A 107 17.30 -2.20 12.39
CA LYS A 107 18.62 -1.60 12.58
C LYS A 107 18.86 -0.44 11.61
N LEU A 108 18.55 -0.62 10.33
CA LEU A 108 18.66 0.41 9.29
C LEU A 108 17.84 1.66 9.64
N LEU A 109 16.58 1.50 10.04
CA LEU A 109 15.69 2.64 10.27
C LEU A 109 15.91 3.32 11.64
N ASN A 110 16.22 2.55 12.71
CA ASN A 110 16.37 3.09 14.06
C ASN A 110 17.80 3.49 14.41
N MET A 111 18.81 2.81 13.86
CA MET A 111 20.22 3.02 14.22
C MET A 111 21.05 3.64 13.08
N GLY A 112 20.53 3.62 11.85
CA GLY A 112 21.18 4.25 10.71
C GLY A 112 21.13 5.78 10.80
N ASP A 113 22.23 6.43 10.44
CA ASP A 113 22.35 7.90 10.34
C ASP A 113 21.34 8.50 9.35
N ILE A 114 21.01 7.77 8.28
CA ILE A 114 20.00 8.12 7.29
C ILE A 114 18.66 7.38 7.46
N GLY A 115 18.44 6.70 8.59
CA GLY A 115 17.26 5.85 8.82
C GLY A 115 15.93 6.58 8.66
N VAL A 116 15.82 7.81 9.18
CA VAL A 116 14.62 8.65 9.05
C VAL A 116 14.36 9.07 7.60
N ALA A 117 15.41 9.34 6.81
CA ALA A 117 15.28 9.69 5.40
C ALA A 117 14.77 8.50 4.57
N ILE A 118 15.32 7.30 4.83
CA ILE A 118 14.85 6.06 4.19
C ILE A 118 13.40 5.77 4.60
N TRP A 119 13.04 5.96 5.87
CA TRP A 119 11.66 5.82 6.32
C TRP A 119 10.70 6.76 5.55
N GLY A 120 11.06 8.03 5.39
CA GLY A 120 10.28 9.00 4.62
C GLY A 120 10.12 8.58 3.16
N PHE A 121 11.19 8.09 2.54
CA PHE A 121 11.16 7.52 1.20
C PHE A 121 10.18 6.34 1.11
N VAL A 122 10.30 5.35 2.00
CA VAL A 122 9.43 4.15 2.02
C VAL A 122 7.97 4.54 2.21
N MET A 123 7.67 5.43 3.16
CA MET A 123 6.31 5.90 3.43
C MET A 123 5.70 6.60 2.21
N SER A 124 6.43 7.52 1.58
CA SER A 124 5.94 8.25 0.41
C SER A 124 5.62 7.33 -0.77
N HIS A 125 6.40 6.27 -0.95
CA HIS A 125 6.17 5.28 -2.00
C HIS A 125 5.06 4.30 -1.63
N ALA A 126 4.96 3.86 -0.38
CA ALA A 126 3.87 3.01 0.11
C ALA A 126 2.50 3.69 -0.06
N GLU A 127 2.41 5.01 0.18
CA GLU A 127 1.21 5.80 -0.06
C GLU A 127 0.86 5.86 -1.56
N LYS A 128 1.83 6.18 -2.42
CA LYS A 128 1.63 6.23 -3.89
C LYS A 128 1.15 4.87 -4.44
N ILE A 129 1.81 3.79 -4.04
CA ILE A 129 1.45 2.42 -4.44
C ILE A 129 0.01 2.12 -4.05
N GLN A 130 -0.39 2.51 -2.83
CA GLN A 130 -1.73 2.28 -2.36
C GLN A 130 -2.78 3.11 -3.11
N ASN A 131 -2.49 4.39 -3.37
CA ASN A 131 -3.40 5.28 -4.10
C ASN A 131 -3.63 4.78 -5.54
N GLU A 132 -2.56 4.34 -6.21
CA GLU A 132 -2.65 3.74 -7.55
C GLU A 132 -3.50 2.45 -7.52
N ALA A 133 -3.29 1.59 -6.53
CA ALA A 133 -4.07 0.38 -6.33
C ALA A 133 -5.56 0.65 -6.11
N ASP A 134 -5.88 1.61 -5.25
CA ASP A 134 -7.25 1.98 -4.91
C ASP A 134 -7.96 2.64 -6.09
N GLN A 135 -7.24 3.42 -6.91
CA GLN A 135 -7.76 3.99 -8.15
C GLN A 135 -8.13 2.89 -9.16
N VAL A 136 -7.25 1.90 -9.37
CA VAL A 136 -7.54 0.77 -10.26
C VAL A 136 -8.78 0.00 -9.78
N LYS A 137 -8.90 -0.22 -8.46
CA LYS A 137 -10.06 -0.88 -7.87
C LYS A 137 -11.34 -0.06 -8.07
N ALA A 138 -11.28 1.25 -7.87
CA ALA A 138 -12.41 2.14 -8.08
C ALA A 138 -12.88 2.16 -9.54
N ASP A 139 -11.95 2.18 -10.50
CA ASP A 139 -12.26 2.14 -11.94
C ASP A 139 -12.95 0.83 -12.36
N ILE A 140 -12.52 -0.30 -11.79
CA ILE A 140 -13.17 -1.60 -12.02
C ILE A 140 -14.60 -1.61 -11.49
N LEU A 141 -14.82 -1.08 -10.28
CA LEU A 141 -16.14 -1.02 -9.64
C LEU A 141 -17.07 0.03 -10.27
N GLY A 142 -16.51 1.13 -10.76
CA GLY A 142 -17.25 2.24 -11.38
C GLY A 142 -17.68 1.97 -12.82
N LYS A 143 -17.03 1.03 -13.53
CA LYS A 143 -17.49 0.49 -14.81
C LYS A 143 -18.65 -0.46 -14.57
N SER A 144 -19.83 0.09 -14.30
CA SER A 144 -21.08 -0.65 -14.36
C SER A 144 -21.20 -1.34 -15.73
N GLN A 145 -21.60 -2.61 -15.73
CA GLN A 145 -21.88 -3.36 -16.95
C GLN A 145 -22.75 -2.52 -17.89
N PRO A 146 -22.52 -2.51 -19.22
CA PRO A 146 -23.43 -1.84 -20.13
C PRO A 146 -24.82 -2.39 -19.84
N SER A 147 -25.73 -1.51 -19.39
CA SER A 147 -27.13 -1.87 -19.24
C SER A 147 -27.53 -2.52 -20.55
N ILE A 148 -27.89 -3.79 -20.49
CA ILE A 148 -28.56 -4.45 -21.60
C ILE A 148 -29.88 -3.70 -21.72
N ASN A 149 -29.89 -2.64 -22.52
CA ASN A 149 -31.10 -2.00 -22.99
C ASN A 149 -31.85 -3.11 -23.70
N GLY A 150 -32.85 -3.67 -23.02
CA GLY A 150 -33.75 -4.64 -23.60
C GLY A 150 -34.33 -4.00 -24.86
N THR A 151 -33.84 -4.43 -26.02
CA THR A 151 -34.42 -4.07 -27.31
C THR A 151 -35.82 -4.65 -27.29
N ALA A 152 -36.82 -3.81 -27.00
CA ALA A 152 -38.20 -4.15 -27.23
C ALA A 152 -38.31 -4.52 -28.72
N GLN A 153 -38.51 -5.81 -29.00
CA GLN A 153 -38.85 -6.27 -30.33
C GLN A 153 -40.23 -5.71 -30.68
N THR A 154 -40.27 -4.52 -31.28
CA THR A 154 -41.40 -4.12 -32.11
C THR A 154 -41.29 -4.87 -33.43
N SER A 155 -41.84 -6.09 -33.45
CA SER A 155 -42.01 -6.86 -34.67
C SER A 155 -43.18 -6.30 -35.49
N GLY A 156 -42.85 -5.80 -36.68
CA GLY A 156 -43.61 -6.18 -37.87
C GLY A 156 -44.88 -5.42 -38.20
N ARG A 157 -44.69 -4.20 -38.72
CA ARG A 157 -45.53 -3.55 -39.74
C ARG A 157 -46.06 -4.57 -40.77
N ARG A 158 -47.38 -4.65 -40.98
CA ARG A 158 -47.99 -5.24 -42.20
C ARG A 158 -48.82 -4.19 -42.92
N SER A 159 -48.32 -3.74 -44.06
CA SER A 159 -49.02 -2.85 -45.01
C SER A 159 -49.57 -3.69 -46.16
N THR A 160 -50.81 -3.44 -46.57
CA THR A 160 -51.29 -3.75 -47.94
C THR A 160 -52.46 -2.84 -48.35
N LYS A 161 -52.11 -1.70 -48.96
CA LYS A 161 -52.54 -1.13 -50.26
C LYS A 161 -53.89 -1.59 -50.89
N ARG A 162 -54.76 -0.61 -51.19
CA ARG A 162 -55.64 -0.40 -52.40
C ARG A 162 -56.81 0.51 -52.00
N ASN A 163 -57.38 1.42 -52.78
CA ASN A 163 -57.08 2.05 -54.06
C ASN A 163 -57.98 3.31 -54.12
N ASN A 164 -57.44 4.36 -54.73
CA ASN A 164 -58.05 5.55 -55.33
C ASN A 164 -59.57 5.50 -55.65
N SER A 165 -60.35 6.54 -55.30
CA SER A 165 -60.96 7.48 -56.29
C SER A 165 -62.01 8.42 -55.68
N LYS A 166 -61.95 9.68 -56.16
CA LYS A 166 -62.95 10.78 -56.22
C LYS A 166 -64.39 10.37 -55.86
N ARG A 167 -65.16 11.18 -55.14
CA ARG A 167 -65.51 12.58 -55.43
C ARG A 167 -66.26 13.16 -54.24
#